data_AF-V7C8N1-F1
#
_entry.id   AF-V7C8N1-F1
#
_cell.length_a   1.000
_cell.length_b   1.000
_cell.length_c   1.000
_cell.angle_alpha   90.00
_cell.angle_beta   90.00
_cell.angle_gamma   90.00
#
_symmetry.space_group_name_H-M   'P 1'
#
loop_
_entity.id
_entity.type
_entity.pdbx_description
1 polymer ?
#
loop_
_entity_poly.entity_id
_entity_poly.type
_entity_poly.pdbx_seq_one_letter_code
_entity_poly.pdbx_strand_id
1 'polypeptide(L)'
;IEFEDNTKLNADVVILATGFDGKKKLKTILPEPFCSLLEYSSGIMPLYRGTIHPLIPNMAFVGFVESVSNLHSSEIRSMWLSGLVDDKFKLPSVESMLSQTAKEIEVMKRSTRFYKRHCISTYSINHSDEICKDLGWSSWRKKNWLSEVFGPYSIEDYAKED
;
A
#
# COMPACT_ATOMS: atom_id res chain seq x y z
N ILE A 1 3.36 -37.15 4.04
CA ILE A 1 2.52 -35.95 4.25
C ILE A 1 1.10 -36.42 4.52
N GLU A 2 0.43 -35.86 5.52
CA GLU A 2 -0.97 -36.20 5.86
C GLU A 2 -1.83 -34.94 5.72
N PHE A 3 -2.96 -35.05 5.03
CA PHE A 3 -3.87 -33.95 4.75
C PHE A 3 -4.99 -33.88 5.81
N GLU A 4 -5.76 -32.78 5.82
CA GLU A 4 -6.85 -32.56 6.79
C GLU A 4 -7.96 -33.61 6.71
N ASP A 5 -8.12 -34.28 5.57
CA ASP A 5 -9.04 -35.39 5.37
C ASP A 5 -8.46 -36.75 5.81
N ASN A 6 -7.30 -36.74 6.49
CA ASN A 6 -6.52 -37.90 6.94
C ASN A 6 -5.92 -38.76 5.82
N THR A 7 -6.01 -38.32 4.55
CA THR A 7 -5.33 -39.02 3.45
C THR A 7 -3.82 -38.80 3.54
N LYS A 8 -3.05 -39.81 3.10
CA LYS A 8 -1.59 -39.79 3.20
C LYS A 8 -0.95 -39.86 1.83
N LEU A 9 0.05 -39.01 1.62
CA LEU A 9 0.86 -38.94 0.41
C LEU A 9 2.34 -39.16 0.77
N ASN A 10 2.97 -40.11 0.09
CA ASN A 10 4.42 -40.23 0.05
C ASN A 10 4.95 -39.25 -1.00
N ALA A 11 5.91 -38.42 -0.62
CA ALA A 11 6.50 -37.42 -1.49
C ALA A 11 8.02 -37.40 -1.29
N ASP A 12 8.77 -37.40 -2.39
CA ASP A 12 10.23 -37.31 -2.36
C ASP A 12 10.70 -35.87 -2.14
N VAL A 13 9.92 -34.88 -2.59
CA VAL A 13 10.24 -33.44 -2.48
C VAL A 13 8.99 -32.65 -2.11
N VAL A 14 9.17 -31.63 -1.26
CA VAL A 14 8.13 -30.67 -0.87
C VAL A 14 8.60 -29.25 -1.17
N ILE A 15 7.81 -28.49 -1.92
CA ILE A 15 8.08 -27.08 -2.23
C ILE A 15 7.10 -26.20 -1.44
N LEU A 16 7.63 -25.35 -0.56
CA LEU A 16 6.84 -24.43 0.25
C LEU A 16 6.63 -23.10 -0.49
N ALA A 17 5.54 -22.99 -1.25
CA ALA A 17 5.11 -21.76 -1.94
C ALA A 17 4.25 -20.85 -1.04
N THR A 18 4.65 -20.66 0.22
CA THR A 18 3.84 -19.99 1.26
C THR A 18 3.99 -18.46 1.32
N GLY A 19 4.77 -17.88 0.40
CA GLY A 19 4.97 -16.43 0.27
C GLY A 19 6.22 -15.92 0.99
N PHE A 20 6.26 -14.61 1.27
CA PHE A 20 7.41 -13.92 1.86
C PHE A 20 7.01 -13.11 3.10
N ASP A 21 7.96 -12.96 4.03
CA ASP A 21 7.81 -12.07 5.20
C ASP A 21 8.66 -10.80 5.00
N GLY A 22 8.03 -9.77 4.45
CA GLY A 22 8.67 -8.46 4.25
C GLY A 22 9.02 -7.75 5.56
N LYS A 23 8.22 -7.93 6.62
CA LYS A 23 8.45 -7.27 7.92
C LYS A 23 9.71 -7.80 8.59
N LYS A 24 9.97 -9.11 8.51
CA LYS A 24 11.22 -9.70 9.01
C LYS A 24 12.46 -9.04 8.40
N LYS A 25 12.44 -8.73 7.10
CA LYS A 25 13.55 -8.02 6.44
C LYS A 25 13.67 -6.58 6.95
N LEU A 26 12.57 -5.84 7.05
CA LEU A 26 12.58 -4.47 7.57
C LEU A 26 13.12 -4.40 9.01
N LYS A 27 12.77 -5.37 9.86
CA LYS A 27 13.29 -5.47 11.24
C LYS A 27 14.81 -5.64 11.32
N THR A 28 15.44 -6.23 10.30
CA THR A 28 16.91 -6.36 10.26
C THR A 28 17.63 -5.06 9.87
N ILE A 29 16.90 -4.10 9.30
CA ILE A 29 17.44 -2.84 8.78
C ILE A 29 17.12 -1.69 9.72
N LEU A 30 15.93 -1.68 10.33
CA LEU A 30 15.47 -0.59 11.17
C LEU A 30 15.98 -0.71 12.60
N PRO A 31 16.60 0.34 13.17
CA PRO A 31 17.02 0.34 14.55
C PRO A 31 15.83 0.50 15.50
N GLU A 32 16.04 0.17 16.78
CA GLU A 32 15.11 0.56 17.83
C GLU A 32 15.12 2.10 18.02
N PRO A 33 13.99 2.72 18.37
CA PRO A 33 12.69 2.11 18.68
C PRO A 33 11.81 1.82 17.45
N PHE A 34 12.25 2.19 16.24
CA PHE A 34 11.40 2.13 15.04
C PHE A 34 11.08 0.71 14.59
N CYS A 35 11.96 -0.25 14.86
CA CYS A 35 11.73 -1.66 14.60
C CYS A 35 10.43 -2.16 15.26
N SER A 36 10.20 -1.78 16.52
CA SER A 36 8.99 -2.15 17.27
C SER A 36 7.70 -1.59 16.66
N LEU A 37 7.78 -0.47 15.92
CA LEU A 37 6.63 0.20 15.31
C LEU A 37 6.13 -0.50 14.03
N LEU A 38 6.91 -1.42 13.45
CA LEU A 38 6.50 -2.22 12.29
C LEU A 38 5.40 -3.23 12.63
N GLU A 39 5.22 -3.52 13.92
CA GLU A 39 4.24 -4.48 14.41
C GLU A 39 3.02 -3.77 14.99
N TYR A 40 1.92 -3.86 14.25
CA TYR A 40 0.63 -3.38 14.72
C TYR A 40 -0.28 -4.55 15.10
N SER A 41 -1.20 -4.33 16.04
CA SER A 41 -2.16 -5.35 16.53
C SER A 41 -3.03 -5.94 15.42
N SER A 42 -3.28 -5.19 14.35
CA SER A 42 -4.01 -5.63 13.15
C SER A 42 -3.23 -6.64 12.29
N GLY A 43 -1.92 -6.77 12.51
CA GLY A 43 -0.98 -7.45 11.62
C GLY A 43 -0.56 -6.63 10.39
N ILE A 44 -1.16 -5.43 10.21
CA ILE A 44 -0.89 -4.50 9.11
C ILE A 44 -0.12 -3.30 9.66
N MET A 45 1.08 -3.06 9.13
CA MET A 45 1.85 -1.83 9.37
C MET A 45 1.08 -0.57 8.90
N PRO A 46 0.89 0.44 9.76
CA PRO A 46 0.08 1.59 9.42
C PRO A 46 0.86 2.56 8.53
N LEU A 47 0.66 2.45 7.22
CA LEU A 47 1.27 3.34 6.23
C LEU A 47 0.24 4.29 5.63
N TYR A 48 0.35 5.58 5.96
CA TYR A 48 -0.42 6.64 5.31
C TYR A 48 -0.07 6.72 3.82
N ARG A 49 -1.09 6.70 2.96
CA ARG A 49 -0.99 6.54 1.50
C ARG A 49 -0.19 5.31 1.04
N GLY A 50 0.03 4.34 1.94
CA GLY A 50 0.89 3.19 1.68
C GLY A 50 2.38 3.54 1.61
N THR A 51 2.78 4.72 2.12
CA THR A 51 4.14 5.26 1.98
C THR A 51 4.74 5.73 3.31
N ILE A 52 4.03 6.52 4.11
CA ILE A 52 4.59 7.12 5.34
C ILE A 52 4.10 6.38 6.58
N HIS A 53 5.01 5.98 7.45
CA HIS A 53 4.64 5.51 8.78
C HIS A 53 4.50 6.72 9.72
N PRO A 54 3.31 7.00 10.31
CA PRO A 54 3.06 8.25 11.06
C PRO A 54 3.97 8.47 12.28
N LEU A 55 4.57 7.40 12.80
CA LEU A 55 5.43 7.42 13.99
C LEU A 55 6.92 7.24 13.69
N ILE A 56 7.32 7.05 12.42
CA ILE A 56 8.74 6.96 12.03
C ILE A 56 9.09 8.21 11.24
N PRO A 57 9.89 9.14 11.79
CA PRO A 57 10.22 10.39 11.12
C PRO A 57 11.21 10.15 9.97
N ASN A 58 11.18 11.05 8.98
CA ASN A 58 12.16 11.13 7.89
C ASN A 58 12.38 9.81 7.11
N MET A 59 11.33 9.01 6.97
CA MET A 59 11.38 7.72 6.30
C MET A 59 10.11 7.46 5.50
N ALA A 60 10.28 6.86 4.33
CA ALA A 60 9.21 6.42 3.45
C ALA A 60 9.39 4.97 3.02
N PHE A 61 8.29 4.27 2.84
CA PHE A 61 8.20 2.88 2.43
C PHE A 61 7.58 2.80 1.04
N VAL A 62 8.40 2.79 -0.01
CA VAL A 62 7.93 2.65 -1.39
C VAL A 62 8.00 1.17 -1.79
N GLY A 63 6.89 0.64 -2.32
CA GLY A 63 6.80 -0.75 -2.79
C GLY A 63 6.49 -1.80 -1.72
N PHE A 64 6.28 -1.41 -0.46
CA PHE A 64 5.86 -2.35 0.59
C PHE A 64 4.40 -2.81 0.46
N VAL A 65 3.53 -1.92 -0.04
CA VAL A 65 2.10 -2.17 -0.22
C VAL A 65 1.82 -2.60 -1.66
N GLU A 66 1.24 -3.78 -1.82
CA GLU A 66 0.89 -4.39 -3.10
C GLU A 66 -0.38 -3.78 -3.71
N SER A 67 -0.51 -3.90 -5.03
CA SER A 67 -1.72 -3.56 -5.79
C SER A 67 -1.88 -4.55 -6.96
N VAL A 68 -2.87 -4.31 -7.83
CA VAL A 68 -3.03 -5.05 -9.09
C VAL A 68 -1.80 -4.88 -9.99
N SER A 69 -1.22 -3.69 -10.01
CA SER A 69 0.06 -3.39 -10.66
C SER A 69 0.98 -2.66 -9.69
N ASN A 70 2.04 -3.33 -9.26
CA ASN A 70 3.01 -2.77 -8.32
C ASN A 70 3.90 -1.70 -8.96
N LEU A 71 4.14 -1.79 -10.27
CA LEU A 71 4.87 -0.76 -11.01
C LEU A 71 4.09 0.56 -10.97
N HIS A 72 2.82 0.50 -11.37
CA HIS A 72 1.93 1.67 -11.38
C HIS A 72 1.77 2.31 -10.00
N SER A 73 1.51 1.51 -8.96
CA SER A 73 1.35 2.04 -7.61
C SER A 73 2.66 2.59 -7.03
N SER A 74 3.82 2.02 -7.38
CA SER A 74 5.12 2.52 -6.93
C SER A 74 5.50 3.82 -7.62
N GLU A 75 5.19 3.98 -8.90
CA GLU A 75 5.44 5.22 -9.65
C GLU A 75 4.63 6.38 -9.06
N ILE A 76 3.30 6.22 -8.92
CA ILE A 76 2.43 7.24 -8.32
C ILE A 76 2.89 7.60 -6.90
N ARG A 77 3.26 6.61 -6.08
CA ARG A 77 3.76 6.88 -4.71
C ARG A 77 5.12 7.58 -4.71
N SER A 78 5.96 7.32 -5.72
CA SER A 78 7.24 8.01 -5.86
C SER A 78 7.03 9.47 -6.24
N MET A 79 6.08 9.76 -7.14
CA MET A 79 5.67 11.14 -7.45
C MET A 79 5.10 11.85 -6.22
N TRP A 80 4.23 11.17 -5.46
CA TRP A 80 3.68 11.70 -4.20
C TRP A 80 4.77 11.98 -3.17
N LEU A 81 5.72 11.06 -3.01
CA LEU A 81 6.85 11.24 -2.10
C LEU A 81 7.76 12.40 -2.54
N SER A 82 8.02 12.53 -3.84
CA SER A 82 8.77 13.68 -4.39
C SER A 82 8.06 14.99 -4.06
N GLY A 83 6.74 15.05 -4.30
CA GLY A 83 5.93 16.23 -3.95
C GLY A 83 5.96 16.55 -2.46
N LEU A 84 6.02 15.54 -1.59
CA LEU A 84 6.19 15.75 -0.15
C LEU A 84 7.56 16.33 0.19
N VAL A 85 8.64 15.79 -0.41
CA VAL A 85 10.02 16.25 -0.20
C VAL A 85 10.24 17.67 -0.73
N ASP A 86 9.60 18.01 -1.85
CA ASP A 86 9.64 19.34 -2.47
C ASP A 86 8.66 20.33 -1.82
N ASP A 87 8.05 19.97 -0.69
CA ASP A 87 7.08 20.80 0.03
C ASP A 87 5.86 21.25 -0.80
N LYS A 88 5.51 20.52 -1.88
CA LYS A 88 4.30 20.79 -2.68
C LYS A 88 3.01 20.63 -1.86
N PHE A 89 3.05 19.81 -0.80
CA PHE A 89 1.99 19.67 0.19
C PHE A 89 2.58 19.33 1.57
N LYS A 90 1.74 19.35 2.61
CA LYS A 90 2.13 18.97 3.98
C LYS A 90 1.34 17.76 4.44
N LEU A 91 1.98 16.88 5.18
CA LEU A 91 1.29 15.77 5.84
C LEU A 91 0.27 16.31 6.87
N PRO A 92 -0.88 15.64 7.04
CA PRO A 92 -1.79 15.96 8.12
C PRO A 92 -1.19 15.51 9.47
N SER A 93 -1.90 15.77 10.57
CA SER A 93 -1.44 15.36 11.90
C SER A 93 -1.26 13.83 11.99
N VAL A 94 -0.38 13.39 12.90
CA VAL A 94 -0.16 11.96 13.19
C VAL A 94 -1.47 11.23 13.49
N GLU A 95 -2.33 11.85 14.30
CA GLU A 95 -3.66 11.31 14.63
C GLU A 95 -4.53 11.11 13.39
N SER A 96 -4.55 12.10 12.49
CA SER A 96 -5.31 12.03 11.24
C SER A 96 -4.80 10.91 10.34
N MET A 97 -3.48 10.77 10.19
CA MET A 97 -2.86 9.69 9.42
C MET A 97 -3.18 8.30 9.99
N LEU A 98 -3.10 8.15 11.32
CA LEU A 98 -3.44 6.90 12.01
C LEU A 98 -4.93 6.55 11.86
N SER A 99 -5.81 7.54 12.02
CA SER A 99 -7.26 7.38 11.85
C SER A 99 -7.61 6.95 10.42
N GLN A 100 -7.01 7.59 9.42
CA GLN A 100 -7.20 7.22 8.02
C GLN A 100 -6.71 5.80 7.73
N THR A 101 -5.52 5.44 8.23
CA THR A 101 -4.96 4.10 8.03
C THR A 101 -5.81 3.02 8.72
N ALA A 102 -6.38 3.32 9.89
CA ALA A 102 -7.31 2.42 10.56
C ALA A 102 -8.58 2.18 9.73
N LYS A 103 -9.13 3.22 9.09
CA LYS A 103 -10.28 3.08 8.18
C LYS A 103 -9.95 2.19 6.98
N GLU A 104 -8.78 2.38 6.36
CA GLU A 104 -8.31 1.56 5.24
C GLU A 104 -8.11 0.10 5.65
N ILE A 105 -7.61 -0.15 6.86
CA ILE A 105 -7.52 -1.51 7.45
C ILE A 105 -8.91 -2.15 7.57
N GLU A 106 -9.91 -1.41 8.04
CA GLU A 106 -11.28 -1.93 8.15
C GLU A 106 -11.91 -2.21 6.77
N VAL A 107 -11.62 -1.39 5.76
CA VAL A 107 -12.00 -1.67 4.37
C VAL A 107 -11.35 -2.97 3.90
N MET A 108 -10.03 -3.13 4.07
CA MET A 108 -9.30 -4.35 3.67
C MET A 108 -9.88 -5.61 4.32
N LYS A 109 -10.15 -5.56 5.63
CA LYS A 109 -10.74 -6.70 6.37
C LYS A 109 -12.11 -7.11 5.80
N ARG A 110 -12.92 -6.16 5.34
CA ARG A 110 -14.23 -6.42 4.72
C ARG A 110 -14.10 -6.94 3.30
N SER A 111 -13.08 -6.51 2.56
CA SER A 111 -12.91 -6.87 1.15
C SER A 111 -12.26 -8.24 0.93
N THR A 112 -11.40 -8.72 1.85
CA THR A 112 -10.67 -9.96 1.64
C THR A 112 -10.24 -10.66 2.94
N ARG A 113 -10.31 -12.00 2.93
CA ARG A 113 -9.71 -12.83 4.00
C ARG A 113 -8.18 -12.73 4.06
N PHE A 114 -7.54 -12.19 3.02
CA PHE A 114 -6.08 -12.04 2.90
C PHE A 114 -5.59 -10.63 3.28
N TYR A 115 -6.35 -9.88 4.06
CA TYR A 115 -6.07 -8.48 4.41
C TYR A 115 -4.65 -8.23 4.96
N LYS A 116 -4.05 -9.21 5.65
CA LYS A 116 -2.70 -9.12 6.21
C LYS A 116 -1.57 -9.03 5.17
N ARG A 117 -1.85 -9.25 3.88
CA ARG A 117 -0.87 -9.16 2.78
C ARG A 117 -0.58 -7.73 2.30
N HIS A 118 -1.17 -6.70 2.92
CA HIS A 118 -0.93 -5.30 2.53
C HIS A 118 -1.24 -5.02 1.05
N CYS A 119 -2.41 -5.43 0.57
CA CYS A 119 -2.79 -5.25 -0.83
C CYS A 119 -4.00 -4.32 -0.95
N ILE A 120 -3.87 -3.25 -1.74
CA ILE A 120 -4.91 -2.23 -1.95
C ILE A 120 -5.74 -2.47 -3.22
N SER A 121 -5.62 -3.65 -3.85
CA SER A 121 -6.22 -3.94 -5.15
C SER A 121 -7.73 -3.63 -5.21
N THR A 122 -8.45 -3.84 -4.11
CA THR A 122 -9.91 -3.65 -4.01
C THR A 122 -10.35 -2.19 -3.94
N TYR A 123 -9.43 -1.24 -3.70
CA TYR A 123 -9.72 0.19 -3.62
C TYR A 123 -8.63 1.06 -4.29
N SER A 124 -7.85 0.47 -5.19
CA SER A 124 -6.67 1.09 -5.80
C SER A 124 -6.98 2.41 -6.54
N ILE A 125 -8.12 2.52 -7.23
CA ILE A 125 -8.55 3.75 -7.89
C ILE A 125 -8.76 4.87 -6.86
N ASN A 126 -9.54 4.60 -5.81
CA ASN A 126 -9.78 5.58 -4.74
C ASN A 126 -8.49 5.98 -4.03
N HIS A 127 -7.58 5.03 -3.83
CA HIS A 127 -6.26 5.30 -3.25
C HIS A 127 -5.44 6.27 -4.12
N SER A 128 -5.44 6.07 -5.44
CA SER A 128 -4.79 6.99 -6.37
C SER A 128 -5.46 8.37 -6.40
N ASP A 129 -6.79 8.43 -6.27
CA ASP A 129 -7.52 9.72 -6.20
C ASP A 129 -7.13 10.53 -4.97
N GLU A 130 -6.95 9.86 -3.83
CA GLU A 130 -6.49 10.48 -2.59
C GLU A 130 -5.06 11.01 -2.72
N ILE A 131 -4.18 10.28 -3.40
CA ILE A 131 -2.83 10.75 -3.73
C ILE A 131 -2.89 11.99 -4.64
N CYS A 132 -3.74 11.96 -5.68
CA CYS A 132 -3.93 13.12 -6.55
C CYS A 132 -4.38 14.35 -5.76
N LYS A 133 -5.35 14.21 -4.85
CA LYS A 133 -5.83 15.31 -4.02
C LYS A 133 -4.73 15.93 -3.16
N ASP A 134 -3.90 15.09 -2.52
CA ASP A 134 -2.78 15.58 -1.71
C ASP A 134 -1.81 16.43 -2.56
N LEU A 135 -1.57 16.01 -3.81
CA LEU A 135 -0.73 16.73 -4.78
C LEU A 135 -1.42 17.94 -5.44
N GLY A 136 -2.67 18.24 -5.07
CA GLY A 136 -3.48 19.28 -5.72
C GLY A 136 -3.89 18.94 -7.16
N TRP A 137 -3.78 17.67 -7.56
CA TRP A 137 -4.23 17.19 -8.86
C TRP A 137 -5.71 16.87 -8.85
N SER A 138 -6.32 16.93 -10.03
CA SER A 138 -7.69 16.46 -10.22
C SER A 138 -7.78 14.96 -9.97
N SER A 139 -8.79 14.52 -9.21
CA SER A 139 -9.13 13.10 -9.13
C SER A 139 -9.81 12.59 -10.41
N TRP A 140 -10.25 13.50 -11.29
CA TRP A 140 -10.65 13.19 -12.66
C TRP A 140 -9.43 13.33 -13.55
N ARG A 141 -8.90 12.21 -14.03
CA ARG A 141 -7.59 12.17 -14.71
C ARG A 141 -7.70 12.30 -16.21
N LYS A 142 -8.86 12.01 -16.77
CA LYS A 142 -9.16 12.07 -18.19
C LYS A 142 -9.92 13.34 -18.54
N LYS A 143 -9.76 13.76 -19.80
CA LYS A 143 -10.32 15.03 -20.31
C LYS A 143 -11.84 15.03 -20.44
N ASN A 144 -12.47 13.87 -20.61
CA ASN A 144 -13.91 13.77 -20.79
C ASN A 144 -14.54 12.73 -19.85
N TRP A 145 -15.77 13.01 -19.42
CA TRP A 145 -16.48 12.22 -18.41
C TRP A 145 -16.79 10.78 -18.84
N LEU A 146 -17.02 10.54 -20.14
CA LEU A 146 -17.27 9.20 -20.67
C LEU A 146 -16.02 8.32 -20.49
N SER A 147 -14.86 8.83 -20.86
CA SER A 147 -13.60 8.12 -20.69
C SER A 147 -13.20 7.99 -19.22
N GLU A 148 -13.51 8.97 -18.37
CA GLU A 148 -13.26 8.90 -16.93
C GLU A 148 -14.05 7.78 -16.26
N VAL A 149 -15.34 7.62 -16.63
CA VAL A 149 -16.21 6.63 -16.00
C VAL A 149 -16.01 5.22 -16.57
N PHE A 150 -15.80 5.11 -17.88
CA PHE A 150 -15.82 3.81 -18.58
C PHE A 150 -14.46 3.35 -19.11
N GLY A 151 -13.46 4.24 -19.17
CA GLY A 151 -12.13 3.92 -19.66
C GLY A 151 -11.21 3.37 -18.57
N PRO A 152 -10.21 2.54 -18.92
CA PRO A 152 -9.19 2.12 -17.96
C PRO A 152 -8.28 3.30 -17.60
N TYR A 153 -7.82 3.34 -16.35
CA TYR A 153 -6.75 4.23 -15.93
C TYR A 153 -5.39 3.62 -16.31
N SER A 154 -4.57 4.42 -16.98
CA SER A 154 -3.19 4.09 -17.34
C SER A 154 -2.22 5.06 -16.66
N ILE A 155 -0.91 4.85 -16.83
CA ILE A 155 0.10 5.69 -16.18
C ILE A 155 0.15 7.08 -16.80
N GLU A 156 -0.15 7.18 -18.10
CA GLU A 156 -0.18 8.42 -18.86
C GLU A 156 -1.27 9.36 -18.35
N ASP A 157 -2.35 8.84 -17.74
CA ASP A 157 -3.38 9.65 -17.10
C ASP A 157 -2.85 10.41 -15.86
N TYR A 158 -1.71 9.99 -15.32
CA TYR A 158 -1.02 10.62 -14.18
C TYR A 158 0.24 11.39 -14.60
N ALA A 159 0.64 11.29 -15.88
CA ALA A 159 1.76 12.05 -16.40
C ALA A 159 1.42 13.55 -16.39
N LYS A 160 2.30 14.34 -15.80
CA LYS A 160 2.21 15.80 -15.79
C LYS A 160 3.44 16.34 -16.50
N GLU A 161 3.21 17.32 -17.38
CA GLU A 161 4.25 18.24 -17.81
C GLU A 161 4.36 19.27 -16.66
N ASP A 162 5.38 19.13 -15.81
CA ASP A 162 5.72 20.16 -14.82
C ASP A 162 6.08 21.48 -15.53
#